data_AF-A0A846HQT6-F1
#
_entry.id   AF-A0A846HQT6-F1
#
_cell.length_a   1.000
_cell.length_b   1.000
_cell.length_c   1.000
_cell.angle_alpha   90.00
_cell.angle_beta   90.00
_cell.angle_gamma   90.00
#
_symmetry.space_group_name_H-M   'P 1'
#
loop_
_entity.id
_entity.type
_entity.pdbx_description
1 polymer ?
#
loop_
_entity_poly.entity_id
_entity_poly.type
_entity_poly.pdbx_seq_one_letter_code
_entity_poly.pdbx_strand_id
1 'polypeptide(L)'
;MLADKILPQATPRNLGRALRPMPGESLSGDQHGCWCGTSRLRLAVADGLGHGVDAHRAASAAIHYLSLAERQPLPQLFSGCDQALLGTRGVALGVVDIDAAQGHLLHACVGNIRCLLLQPNRVQRLSGARGIVGAGFSGLRPEVFPFAPGDWLVMFSDGIREDAGFADRLRSADPSDALAEELLARWANDHDDASLVLYRHAEGPITEAA
;
A
#
# COMPACT_ATOMS: atom_id res chain seq x y z
N MET A 1 -31.01 -2.81 -9.12
CA MET A 1 -29.76 -2.11 -8.73
C MET A 1 -28.65 -3.14 -8.71
N LEU A 2 -27.86 -3.21 -9.78
CA LEU A 2 -26.72 -4.10 -9.88
C LEU A 2 -25.65 -3.60 -8.90
N ALA A 3 -25.28 -4.44 -7.95
CA ALA A 3 -24.25 -4.16 -6.98
C ALA A 3 -22.88 -4.14 -7.66
N ASP A 4 -22.15 -3.02 -7.53
CA ASP A 4 -20.75 -2.92 -7.90
C ASP A 4 -19.93 -3.92 -7.07
N LYS A 5 -19.63 -5.06 -7.70
CA LYS A 5 -18.64 -6.04 -7.24
C LYS A 5 -17.26 -5.41 -7.35
N ILE A 6 -16.42 -5.58 -6.33
CA ILE A 6 -14.99 -5.30 -6.43
C ILE A 6 -14.39 -6.52 -7.14
N LEU A 7 -14.07 -6.40 -8.42
CA LEU A 7 -13.41 -7.47 -9.16
C LEU A 7 -11.93 -7.51 -8.72
N PRO A 8 -11.38 -8.68 -8.31
CA PRO A 8 -9.94 -8.80 -8.18
C PRO A 8 -9.34 -8.64 -9.59
N GLN A 9 -8.37 -7.73 -9.72
CA GLN A 9 -7.52 -7.49 -10.91
C GLN A 9 -7.92 -6.38 -11.90
N ALA A 10 -8.81 -5.45 -11.56
CA ALA A 10 -8.81 -4.14 -12.25
C ALA A 10 -7.61 -3.31 -11.76
N THR A 11 -6.62 -3.09 -12.62
CA THR A 11 -5.47 -2.23 -12.30
C THR A 11 -5.75 -0.82 -12.82
N PRO A 12 -5.83 0.20 -11.94
CA PRO A 12 -6.00 1.57 -12.39
C PRO A 12 -4.80 2.01 -13.22
N ARG A 13 -5.06 2.74 -14.32
CA ARG A 13 -4.00 3.24 -15.22
C ARG A 13 -2.95 4.11 -14.53
N ASN A 14 -3.34 4.77 -13.44
CA ASN A 14 -2.48 5.69 -12.69
C ASN A 14 -1.84 5.00 -11.47
N LEU A 15 -1.43 3.74 -11.64
CA LEU A 15 -0.72 2.95 -10.63
C LEU A 15 0.65 2.53 -11.16
N GLY A 16 1.66 2.60 -10.31
CA GLY A 16 2.93 1.92 -10.49
C GLY A 16 3.26 1.14 -9.23
N ARG A 17 3.76 -0.08 -9.37
CA ARG A 17 4.12 -0.93 -8.25
C ARG A 17 5.34 -1.78 -8.57
N ALA A 18 6.16 -2.02 -7.57
CA ALA A 18 7.31 -2.90 -7.71
C ALA A 18 7.66 -3.53 -6.36
N LEU A 19 8.31 -4.69 -6.44
CA LEU A 19 8.85 -5.44 -5.30
C LEU A 19 10.26 -5.87 -5.64
N ARG A 20 11.14 -5.92 -4.64
CA ARG A 20 12.49 -6.44 -4.78
C ARG A 20 12.83 -7.28 -3.54
N PRO A 21 13.14 -8.57 -3.71
CA PRO A 21 13.65 -9.38 -2.61
C PRO A 21 14.95 -8.82 -2.04
N MET A 22 15.22 -9.07 -0.76
CA MET A 22 16.55 -8.86 -0.18
C MET A 22 17.59 -9.62 -1.02
N PRO A 23 18.77 -9.03 -1.30
CA PRO A 23 19.84 -9.74 -2.01
C PRO A 23 20.16 -11.10 -1.39
N GLY A 24 20.07 -12.15 -2.20
CA GLY A 24 20.28 -13.54 -1.77
C GLY A 24 18.99 -14.32 -1.47
N GLU A 25 17.85 -13.64 -1.33
CA GLU A 25 16.54 -14.27 -1.22
C GLU A 25 15.89 -14.49 -2.59
N SER A 26 15.08 -15.54 -2.67
CA SER A 26 14.32 -15.87 -3.89
C SER A 26 12.92 -15.28 -3.92
N LEU A 27 12.39 -14.93 -2.75
CA LEU A 27 11.06 -14.36 -2.55
C LEU A 27 11.18 -13.14 -1.66
N SER A 28 10.45 -12.09 -2.00
CA SER A 28 10.38 -10.93 -1.14
C SER A 28 9.47 -11.18 0.05
N GLY A 29 9.94 -10.81 1.24
CA GLY A 29 9.15 -10.70 2.46
C GLY A 29 8.03 -9.66 2.39
N ASP A 30 8.12 -8.73 1.44
CA ASP A 30 7.09 -7.74 1.16
C ASP A 30 6.03 -8.24 0.17
N GLN A 31 4.84 -7.67 0.26
CA GLN A 31 3.76 -7.78 -0.72
C GLN A 31 3.01 -6.44 -0.87
N HIS A 32 2.34 -6.26 -2.00
CA HIS A 32 1.38 -5.17 -2.19
C HIS A 32 0.07 -5.68 -2.79
N GLY A 33 -1.02 -4.96 -2.52
CA GLY A 33 -2.36 -5.29 -3.01
C GLY A 33 -3.05 -4.09 -3.62
N CYS A 34 -3.85 -4.34 -4.66
CA CYS A 34 -4.68 -3.33 -5.32
C CYS A 34 -6.04 -3.95 -5.63
N TRP A 35 -7.11 -3.33 -5.15
CA TRP A 35 -8.48 -3.76 -5.38
C TRP A 35 -9.31 -2.55 -5.81
N CYS A 36 -9.84 -2.62 -7.02
CA CYS A 36 -10.53 -1.49 -7.65
C CYS A 36 -12.00 -1.83 -7.90
N GLY A 37 -12.86 -0.84 -7.70
CA GLY A 37 -14.23 -0.78 -8.20
C GLY A 37 -14.47 0.56 -8.89
N THR A 38 -15.70 0.85 -9.28
CA THR A 38 -16.06 2.03 -10.11
C THR A 38 -15.59 3.38 -9.54
N SER A 39 -15.71 3.57 -8.22
CA SER A 39 -15.36 4.82 -7.53
C SER A 39 -14.47 4.60 -6.30
N ARG A 40 -14.01 3.37 -6.08
CA ARG A 40 -13.25 2.99 -4.89
C ARG A 40 -12.00 2.23 -5.26
N LEU A 41 -10.91 2.55 -4.59
CA LEU A 41 -9.63 1.88 -4.74
C LEU A 41 -9.06 1.60 -3.36
N ARG A 42 -8.72 0.34 -3.11
CA ARG A 42 -7.92 -0.04 -1.95
C ARG A 42 -6.51 -0.37 -2.40
N LEU A 43 -5.53 0.24 -1.74
CA LEU A 43 -4.11 -0.07 -1.88
C LEU A 43 -3.58 -0.57 -0.55
N ALA A 44 -2.69 -1.55 -0.58
CA ALA A 44 -2.03 -2.05 0.61
C ALA A 44 -0.57 -2.38 0.33
N VAL A 45 0.27 -2.20 1.35
CA VAL A 45 1.64 -2.74 1.42
C VAL A 45 1.75 -3.50 2.73
N ALA A 46 2.24 -4.72 2.66
CA ALA A 46 2.54 -5.58 3.80
C ALA A 46 4.02 -5.96 3.77
N ASP A 47 4.70 -5.78 4.89
CA ASP A 47 6.09 -6.16 5.12
C ASP A 47 6.08 -7.28 6.17
N GLY A 48 6.42 -8.50 5.75
CA GLY A 48 6.47 -9.67 6.63
C GLY A 48 7.74 -9.68 7.46
N LEU A 49 7.62 -10.02 8.75
CA LEU A 49 8.76 -9.90 9.67
C LEU A 49 9.98 -10.73 9.23
N GLY A 50 11.11 -10.05 9.05
CA GLY A 50 12.36 -10.62 8.54
C GLY A 50 12.33 -10.74 7.02
N HIS A 51 13.01 -11.74 6.47
CA HIS A 51 13.08 -11.94 5.02
C HIS A 51 12.83 -13.41 4.64
N GLY A 52 12.72 -13.65 3.34
CA GLY A 52 12.60 -14.98 2.74
C GLY A 52 11.20 -15.60 2.89
N VAL A 53 11.13 -16.92 2.77
CA VAL A 53 9.86 -17.65 2.55
C VAL A 53 8.81 -17.45 3.65
N ASP A 54 9.20 -17.32 4.91
CA ASP A 54 8.25 -17.17 6.02
C ASP A 54 7.70 -15.74 6.13
N ALA A 55 8.54 -14.73 5.85
CA ALA A 55 8.12 -13.34 5.74
C ALA A 55 7.13 -13.20 4.56
N HIS A 56 7.51 -13.76 3.41
CA HIS A 56 6.66 -13.82 2.22
C HIS A 56 5.30 -14.45 2.52
N ARG A 57 5.27 -15.60 3.21
CA ARG A 57 4.02 -16.27 3.61
C ARG A 57 3.13 -15.37 4.47
N ALA A 58 3.70 -14.64 5.43
CA ALA A 58 2.95 -13.73 6.29
C ALA A 58 2.37 -12.55 5.48
N ALA A 59 3.18 -11.90 4.64
CA ALA A 59 2.74 -10.80 3.79
C ALA A 59 1.69 -11.24 2.76
N SER A 60 1.88 -12.40 2.12
CA SER A 60 0.90 -12.98 1.19
C SER A 60 -0.41 -13.33 1.88
N ALA A 61 -0.37 -13.85 3.11
CA ALA A 61 -1.59 -14.11 3.89
C ALA A 61 -2.36 -12.82 4.20
N ALA A 62 -1.66 -11.72 4.50
CA ALA A 62 -2.29 -10.42 4.73
C ALA A 62 -2.99 -9.89 3.47
N ILE A 63 -2.31 -9.88 2.33
CA ILE A 63 -2.89 -9.46 1.06
C ILE A 63 -4.06 -10.39 0.65
N HIS A 64 -3.93 -11.69 0.87
CA HIS A 64 -5.00 -12.64 0.61
C HIS A 64 -6.24 -12.35 1.48
N TYR A 65 -6.08 -12.15 2.78
CA TYR A 65 -7.18 -11.76 3.67
C TYR A 65 -7.88 -10.49 3.18
N LEU A 66 -7.10 -9.45 2.86
CA LEU A 66 -7.65 -8.17 2.36
C LEU A 66 -8.41 -8.32 1.04
N SER A 67 -8.03 -9.28 0.19
CA SER A 67 -8.72 -9.54 -1.08
C SER A 67 -10.11 -10.16 -0.91
N LEU A 68 -10.34 -10.87 0.19
CA LEU A 68 -11.63 -11.48 0.52
C LEU A 68 -12.53 -10.54 1.33
N ALA A 69 -11.94 -9.55 2.00
CA ALA A 69 -12.62 -8.69 2.94
C ALA A 69 -13.25 -7.45 2.27
N GLU A 70 -14.33 -7.69 1.52
CA GLU A 70 -15.09 -6.62 0.87
C GLU A 70 -15.80 -5.69 1.88
N ARG A 71 -15.66 -4.37 1.67
CA ARG A 71 -16.44 -3.29 2.33
C ARG A 71 -16.39 -3.21 3.86
N GLN A 72 -15.40 -3.80 4.51
CA GLN A 72 -15.19 -3.62 5.95
C GLN A 72 -14.49 -2.28 6.26
N PRO A 73 -14.84 -1.59 7.37
CA PRO A 73 -14.06 -0.47 7.88
C PRO A 73 -12.63 -0.88 8.23
N LEU A 74 -11.65 0.02 8.02
CA LEU A 74 -10.23 -0.28 8.28
C LEU A 74 -9.95 -0.89 9.66
N PRO A 75 -10.54 -0.44 10.79
CA PRO A 75 -10.27 -1.08 12.08
C PRO A 75 -10.67 -2.56 12.12
N GLN A 76 -11.79 -2.92 11.50
CA GLN A 76 -12.26 -4.31 11.44
C GLN A 76 -11.37 -5.16 10.51
N LEU A 77 -10.90 -4.56 9.41
CA LEU A 77 -9.95 -5.21 8.51
C LEU A 77 -8.65 -5.56 9.21
N PHE A 78 -8.08 -4.61 9.94
CA PHE A 78 -6.84 -4.84 10.68
C PHE A 78 -7.02 -5.88 11.79
N SER A 79 -8.12 -5.82 12.56
CA SER A 79 -8.41 -6.84 13.58
C SER A 79 -8.62 -8.22 12.98
N GLY A 80 -9.34 -8.34 11.87
CA GLY A 80 -9.54 -9.64 11.22
C GLY A 80 -8.27 -10.17 10.56
N CYS A 81 -7.45 -9.31 9.96
CA CYS A 81 -6.15 -9.66 9.41
C CYS A 81 -5.21 -10.16 10.52
N ASP A 82 -5.20 -9.50 11.68
CA ASP A 82 -4.40 -9.92 12.84
C ASP A 82 -4.77 -11.34 13.31
N GLN A 83 -6.06 -11.68 13.33
CA GLN A 83 -6.50 -13.03 13.64
C GLN A 83 -6.14 -14.04 12.54
N ALA A 84 -6.25 -13.65 11.27
CA ALA A 84 -5.92 -14.51 10.13
C ALA A 84 -4.43 -14.83 10.05
N LEU A 85 -3.57 -13.97 10.61
CA LEU A 85 -2.12 -14.12 10.61
C LEU A 85 -1.55 -14.83 11.85
N LEU A 86 -2.39 -15.28 12.79
CA LEU A 86 -1.93 -16.03 13.96
C LEU A 86 -1.11 -17.26 13.54
N GLY A 87 0.07 -17.42 14.12
CA GLY A 87 1.00 -18.50 13.81
C GLY A 87 1.88 -18.26 12.58
N THR A 88 1.74 -17.11 11.90
CA THR A 88 2.74 -16.60 10.95
C THR A 88 3.78 -15.74 11.68
N ARG A 89 4.75 -15.17 10.96
CA ARG A 89 5.67 -14.16 11.52
C ARG A 89 4.98 -12.82 11.81
N GLY A 90 3.78 -12.60 11.27
CA GLY A 90 3.11 -11.30 11.28
C GLY A 90 3.69 -10.33 10.26
N VAL A 91 3.05 -9.17 10.15
CA VAL A 91 3.42 -8.11 9.19
C VAL A 91 3.32 -6.72 9.79
N ALA A 92 4.12 -5.78 9.30
CA ALA A 92 3.71 -4.39 9.24
C ALA A 92 2.76 -4.20 8.05
N LEU A 93 1.70 -3.40 8.22
CA LEU A 93 0.63 -3.27 7.24
C LEU A 93 0.18 -1.82 7.11
N GLY A 94 0.25 -1.28 5.91
CA GLY A 94 -0.39 -0.02 5.52
C GLY A 94 -1.54 -0.30 4.57
N VAL A 95 -2.72 0.27 4.82
CA VAL A 95 -3.89 0.20 3.94
C VAL A 95 -4.45 1.59 3.71
N VAL A 96 -4.78 1.84 2.45
CA VAL A 96 -5.41 3.08 2.01
C VAL A 96 -6.66 2.75 1.19
N ASP A 97 -7.79 3.32 1.61
CA ASP A 97 -9.04 3.31 0.85
C ASP A 97 -9.29 4.70 0.26
N ILE A 98 -9.38 4.80 -1.06
CA ILE A 98 -9.71 6.02 -1.80
C ILE A 98 -11.17 5.98 -2.21
N ASP A 99 -11.92 7.03 -1.91
CA ASP A 99 -13.27 7.27 -2.42
C ASP A 99 -13.22 8.46 -3.38
N ALA A 100 -13.16 8.16 -4.68
CA ALA A 100 -13.05 9.16 -5.73
C ALA A 100 -14.30 10.04 -5.83
N ALA A 101 -15.47 9.51 -5.45
CA ALA A 101 -16.72 10.27 -5.48
C ALA A 101 -16.77 11.32 -4.36
N GLN A 102 -16.16 11.01 -3.21
CA GLN A 102 -16.08 11.91 -2.06
C GLN A 102 -14.80 12.77 -2.04
N GLY A 103 -13.84 12.50 -2.93
CA GLY A 103 -12.59 13.26 -3.02
C GLY A 103 -11.71 13.10 -1.78
N HIS A 104 -11.71 11.92 -1.17
CA HIS A 104 -10.92 11.65 0.02
C HIS A 104 -10.18 10.32 -0.02
N LEU A 105 -9.22 10.23 0.89
CA LEU A 105 -8.40 9.09 1.16
C LEU A 105 -8.51 8.75 2.66
N LEU A 106 -8.82 7.50 2.98
CA LEU A 106 -8.83 6.96 4.33
C LEU A 106 -7.59 6.07 4.51
N HIS A 107 -6.76 6.40 5.49
CA HIS A 107 -5.50 5.72 5.76
C HIS A 107 -5.52 5.03 7.13
N ALA A 108 -4.98 3.82 7.20
CA ALA A 108 -4.59 3.19 8.47
C ALA A 108 -3.30 2.39 8.28
N CYS A 109 -2.42 2.44 9.27
CA CYS A 109 -1.15 1.73 9.24
C CYS A 109 -0.82 1.16 10.63
N VAL A 110 -0.26 -0.04 10.67
CA VAL A 110 0.37 -0.67 11.84
C VAL A 110 1.81 -1.02 11.46
N GLY A 111 2.78 -0.59 12.27
CA GLY A 111 4.19 -0.86 12.04
C GLY A 111 4.91 0.26 11.29
N ASN A 112 5.85 -0.13 10.43
CA ASN A 112 6.85 0.72 9.77
C ASN A 112 6.51 1.05 8.30
N ILE A 113 5.37 0.61 7.75
CA ILE A 113 4.95 1.00 6.39
C ILE A 113 4.78 2.52 6.31
N ARG A 114 5.39 3.12 5.29
CA ARG A 114 5.45 4.56 5.09
C ARG A 114 4.48 4.95 4.00
N CYS A 115 3.63 5.94 4.30
CA CYS A 115 2.70 6.52 3.34
C CYS A 115 2.94 8.02 3.24
N LEU A 116 3.17 8.51 2.01
CA LEU A 116 3.29 9.93 1.69
C LEU A 116 2.14 10.36 0.80
N LEU A 117 1.51 11.47 1.17
CA LEU A 117 0.57 12.21 0.35
C LEU A 117 1.28 13.44 -0.20
N LEU A 118 1.44 13.50 -1.53
CA LEU A 118 2.08 14.62 -2.23
C LEU A 118 1.02 15.44 -2.93
N GLN A 119 0.93 16.72 -2.54
CA GLN A 119 0.01 17.72 -3.07
C GLN A 119 0.84 18.90 -3.60
N PRO A 120 0.28 19.80 -4.43
CA PRO A 120 1.06 20.80 -5.16
C PRO A 120 2.09 21.60 -4.33
N ASN A 121 1.77 21.89 -3.07
CA ASN A 121 2.60 22.69 -2.17
C ASN A 121 3.00 21.96 -0.87
N ARG A 122 2.77 20.64 -0.78
CA ARG A 122 2.96 19.91 0.48
C ARG A 122 3.29 18.44 0.26
N VAL A 123 4.26 17.96 1.01
CA VAL A 123 4.49 16.54 1.24
C VAL A 123 4.04 16.24 2.67
N GLN A 124 3.04 15.38 2.82
CA GLN A 124 2.54 14.96 4.12
C GLN A 124 2.83 13.48 4.33
N ARG A 125 3.51 13.16 5.43
CA ARG A 125 3.65 11.78 5.89
C ARG A 125 2.45 11.40 6.75
N LEU A 126 1.84 10.25 6.48
CA LEU A 126 0.69 9.75 7.21
C LEU A 126 1.14 8.93 8.43
N SER A 127 0.33 8.90 9.49
CA SER A 127 0.73 8.31 10.77
C SER A 127 0.45 6.81 10.84
N GLY A 128 1.23 6.08 11.64
CA GLY A 128 1.04 4.65 11.88
C GLY A 128 0.93 4.34 13.37
N ALA A 129 0.14 3.33 13.70
CA ALA A 129 0.08 2.76 15.03
C ALA A 129 1.24 1.79 15.28
N ARG A 130 1.61 1.60 16.55
CA ARG A 130 2.63 0.62 16.95
C ARG A 130 2.03 -0.78 17.02
N GLY A 131 2.79 -1.77 16.58
CA GLY A 131 2.45 -3.18 16.69
C GLY A 131 2.82 -3.95 15.44
N ILE A 132 2.41 -5.22 15.42
CA ILE A 132 2.61 -6.16 14.33
C ILE A 132 1.27 -6.86 14.11
N VAL A 133 0.73 -6.80 12.90
CA VAL A 133 -0.51 -7.51 12.55
C VAL A 133 -0.17 -9.01 12.50
N GLY A 134 -0.85 -9.81 13.32
CA GLY A 134 -0.53 -11.24 13.55
C GLY A 134 0.15 -11.51 14.88
N ALA A 135 0.60 -10.47 15.58
CA ALA A 135 1.17 -10.55 16.93
C ALA A 135 0.60 -9.49 17.90
N GLY A 136 -0.43 -8.75 17.47
CA GLY A 136 -1.10 -7.72 18.25
C GLY A 136 -0.61 -6.29 17.98
N PHE A 137 -1.56 -5.36 18.01
CA PHE A 137 -1.34 -3.92 17.87
C PHE A 137 -2.34 -3.14 18.73
N SER A 138 -2.08 -1.85 18.95
CA SER A 138 -2.99 -0.97 19.70
C SER A 138 -2.97 0.46 19.18
N GLY A 139 -4.03 1.22 19.47
CA GLY A 139 -4.09 2.63 19.11
C GLY A 139 -4.30 2.92 17.62
N LEU A 140 -4.71 1.93 16.82
CA LEU A 140 -5.05 2.13 15.41
C LEU A 140 -6.23 3.09 15.28
N ARG A 141 -5.99 4.25 14.66
CA ARG A 141 -7.00 5.26 14.35
C ARG A 141 -6.89 5.59 12.86
N PRO A 142 -7.89 5.20 12.05
CA PRO A 142 -7.94 5.62 10.67
C PRO A 142 -8.01 7.15 10.55
N GLU A 143 -7.29 7.70 9.59
CA GLU A 143 -7.23 9.13 9.31
C GLU A 143 -7.80 9.41 7.92
N VAL A 144 -8.54 10.52 7.78
CA VAL A 144 -9.13 10.95 6.51
C VAL A 144 -8.38 12.18 6.01
N PHE A 145 -7.99 12.15 4.74
CA PHE A 145 -7.31 13.24 4.05
C PHE A 145 -8.06 13.64 2.78
N PRO A 146 -8.16 14.94 2.46
CA PRO A 146 -8.58 15.38 1.14
C PRO A 146 -7.64 14.80 0.07
N PHE A 147 -8.21 14.33 -1.03
CA PHE A 147 -7.45 13.72 -2.11
C PHE A 147 -8.03 14.13 -3.46
N ALA A 148 -7.39 15.11 -4.09
CA ALA A 148 -7.87 15.76 -5.31
C ALA A 148 -7.15 15.21 -6.56
N PRO A 149 -7.77 15.32 -7.75
CA PRO A 149 -7.09 14.96 -8.99
C PRO A 149 -5.72 15.66 -9.11
N GLY A 150 -4.70 14.89 -9.47
CA GLY A 150 -3.30 15.33 -9.51
C GLY A 150 -2.50 15.02 -8.24
N ASP A 151 -3.15 14.77 -7.10
CA ASP A 151 -2.47 14.37 -5.86
C ASP A 151 -1.87 12.96 -6.01
N TRP A 152 -0.73 12.75 -5.34
CA TRP A 152 -0.04 11.47 -5.33
C TRP A 152 -0.11 10.80 -3.96
N LEU A 153 -0.28 9.49 -3.98
CA LEU A 153 -0.03 8.61 -2.86
C LEU A 153 1.22 7.76 -3.18
N VAL A 154 2.15 7.72 -2.24
CA VAL A 154 3.33 6.83 -2.27
C VAL A 154 3.28 5.96 -1.02
N MET A 155 3.27 4.63 -1.19
CA MET A 155 3.37 3.68 -0.08
C MET A 155 4.64 2.84 -0.24
N PHE A 156 5.41 2.66 0.82
CA PHE A 156 6.64 1.87 0.77
C PHE A 156 7.02 1.23 2.10
N SER A 157 7.71 0.09 2.05
CA SER A 157 8.33 -0.56 3.21
C SER A 157 9.62 0.17 3.64
N ASP A 158 10.19 -0.19 4.77
CA ASP A 158 11.45 0.39 5.27
C ASP A 158 12.71 -0.11 4.53
N GLY A 159 12.55 -1.07 3.63
CA GLY A 159 13.47 -1.38 2.55
C GLY A 159 13.90 -0.19 1.69
N ILE A 160 13.08 0.87 1.64
CA ILE A 160 13.40 2.11 0.94
C ILE A 160 13.79 3.20 1.96
N ARG A 161 14.86 3.93 1.62
CA ARG A 161 15.34 5.07 2.42
C ARG A 161 14.24 6.08 2.72
N GLU A 162 14.17 6.51 3.98
CA GLU A 162 13.18 7.48 4.46
C GLU A 162 13.25 8.85 3.77
N ASP A 163 14.46 9.26 3.37
CA ASP A 163 14.76 10.53 2.72
C ASP A 163 14.70 10.45 1.18
N ALA A 164 14.11 9.38 0.62
CA ALA A 164 13.90 9.22 -0.80
C ALA A 164 13.16 10.44 -1.39
N GLY A 165 13.77 11.09 -2.38
CA GLY A 165 13.30 12.33 -3.02
C GLY A 165 12.13 12.12 -3.99
N PHE A 166 11.07 11.42 -3.56
CA PHE A 166 9.91 11.08 -4.41
C PHE A 166 9.25 12.34 -5.00
N ALA A 167 9.04 13.38 -4.20
CA ALA A 167 8.31 14.58 -4.63
C ALA A 167 8.92 15.25 -5.87
N ASP A 168 10.26 15.30 -5.94
CA ASP A 168 10.94 15.92 -7.08
C ASP A 168 10.83 15.04 -8.34
N ARG A 169 11.00 13.72 -8.19
CA ARG A 169 10.98 12.79 -9.33
C ARG A 169 9.57 12.59 -9.90
N LEU A 170 8.53 12.66 -9.08
CA LEU A 170 7.14 12.43 -9.47
C LEU A 170 6.46 13.67 -10.09
N ARG A 171 7.02 14.87 -9.90
CA ARG A 171 6.45 16.13 -10.43
C ARG A 171 6.22 16.12 -11.95
N SER A 172 7.08 15.43 -12.69
CA SER A 172 7.06 15.35 -14.16
C SER A 172 6.94 13.92 -14.68
N ALA A 173 6.39 13.01 -13.89
CA ALA A 173 6.25 11.61 -14.24
C ALA A 173 4.77 11.18 -14.23
N ASP A 174 4.49 10.06 -14.87
CA ASP A 174 3.23 9.33 -14.72
C ASP A 174 3.47 8.00 -14.01
N PRO A 175 2.53 7.51 -13.19
CA PRO A 175 2.68 6.24 -12.49
C PRO A 175 2.84 5.10 -13.50
N SER A 176 3.80 4.22 -13.26
CA SER A 176 3.97 2.97 -13.98
C SER A 176 4.83 2.02 -13.17
N ASP A 177 4.72 0.72 -13.44
CA ASP A 177 5.57 -0.30 -12.80
C ASP A 177 7.04 -0.03 -13.12
N ALA A 178 7.36 0.38 -14.36
CA ALA A 178 8.71 0.78 -14.76
C ALA A 178 9.27 1.96 -13.93
N LEU A 179 8.44 2.96 -13.62
CA LEU A 179 8.85 4.04 -12.73
C LEU A 179 9.06 3.53 -11.30
N ALA A 180 8.19 2.65 -10.79
CA ALA A 180 8.36 2.08 -9.46
C ALA A 180 9.65 1.23 -9.37
N GLU A 181 9.97 0.46 -10.41
CA GLU A 181 11.23 -0.30 -10.53
C GLU A 181 12.46 0.61 -10.58
N GLU A 182 12.43 1.68 -11.39
CA GLU A 182 13.50 2.70 -11.44
C GLU A 182 13.79 3.27 -10.05
N LEU A 183 12.72 3.62 -9.31
CA LEU A 183 12.85 4.23 -7.99
C LEU A 183 13.29 3.25 -6.91
N LEU A 184 12.83 2.00 -6.97
CA LEU A 184 13.35 0.93 -6.12
C LEU A 184 14.84 0.71 -6.36
N ALA A 185 15.28 0.58 -7.61
CA ALA A 185 16.69 0.40 -7.95
C ALA A 185 17.58 1.56 -7.43
N ARG A 186 17.01 2.76 -7.32
CA ARG A 186 17.71 3.96 -6.84
C ARG A 186 17.75 4.09 -5.32
N TRP A 187 16.68 3.71 -4.62
CA TRP A 187 16.50 4.06 -3.20
C TRP A 187 16.35 2.88 -2.25
N ALA A 188 16.15 1.67 -2.75
CA ALA A 188 16.08 0.48 -1.89
C ALA A 188 17.48 0.10 -1.37
N ASN A 189 17.55 -0.29 -0.10
CA ASN A 189 18.79 -0.65 0.59
C ASN A 189 19.18 -2.12 0.32
N ASP A 190 20.44 -2.52 0.39
CA ASP A 190 20.84 -3.90 0.01
C ASP A 190 20.71 -4.93 1.16
N HIS A 191 20.00 -4.59 2.23
CA HIS A 191 19.95 -5.38 3.46
C HIS A 191 18.53 -5.80 3.82
N ASP A 192 17.57 -5.50 2.94
CA ASP A 192 16.16 -5.75 3.19
C ASP A 192 15.37 -5.97 1.90
N ASP A 193 14.17 -6.53 2.08
CA ASP A 193 13.09 -6.52 1.11
C ASP A 193 12.61 -5.10 0.85
N ALA A 194 12.11 -4.81 -0.36
CA ALA A 194 11.61 -3.47 -0.67
C ALA A 194 10.37 -3.50 -1.56
N SER A 195 9.38 -2.71 -1.18
CA SER A 195 8.11 -2.53 -1.88
C SER A 195 7.82 -1.06 -2.11
N LEU A 196 7.34 -0.73 -3.31
CA LEU A 196 6.90 0.61 -3.67
C LEU A 196 5.57 0.54 -4.40
N VAL A 197 4.61 1.37 -3.97
CA VAL A 197 3.35 1.63 -4.66
C VAL A 197 3.23 3.13 -4.88
N LEU A 198 2.98 3.50 -6.13
CA LEU A 198 2.75 4.87 -6.60
C LEU A 198 1.35 4.95 -7.15
N TYR A 199 0.54 5.90 -6.69
CA TYR A 199 -0.75 6.19 -7.28
C TYR A 199 -0.93 7.69 -7.48
N ARG A 200 -1.36 8.09 -8.67
CA ARG A 200 -1.74 9.48 -8.96
C ARG A 200 -3.25 9.54 -9.16
N HIS A 201 -3.95 10.34 -8.36
CA HIS A 201 -5.38 10.50 -8.54
C HIS A 201 -5.68 11.24 -9.85
N ALA A 202 -6.68 10.79 -10.59
CA ALA A 202 -7.08 11.39 -11.85
C ALA A 202 -8.54 11.83 -11.81
N GLU A 203 -8.91 12.71 -12.73
CA GLU A 203 -10.30 13.11 -12.91
C GLU A 203 -11.14 11.93 -13.43
N GLY A 204 -12.38 11.84 -12.95
CA GLY A 204 -13.33 10.83 -13.40
C GLY A 204 -13.29 9.53 -12.59
N PRO A 205 -14.02 8.48 -13.05
CA PRO A 205 -14.04 7.20 -12.37
C PRO A 205 -12.64 6.56 -12.36
N ILE A 206 -12.41 5.66 -11.42
CA ILE A 206 -11.16 4.91 -11.37
C ILE A 206 -11.22 3.90 -12.52
N THR A 207 -10.66 4.29 -13.66
CA THR A 207 -10.76 3.54 -14.92
C THR A 207 -9.69 2.45 -15.03
N GLU A 208 -10.07 1.33 -15.63
CA GLU A 208 -9.21 0.19 -15.92
C GLU A 208 -8.12 0.54 -16.96
N ALA A 209 -6.93 -0.03 -16.79
CA ALA A 209 -6.01 -0.22 -17.91
C ALA A 209 -6.65 -1.21 -18.90
N ALA A 210 -6.70 -0.81 -20.18
CA ALA A 210 -7.17 -1.68 -21.27
C ALA A 210 -6.08 -2.64 -21.70
#